data_AF-A0A5P8WCN4-F1
#
_entry.id   AF-A0A5P8WCN4-F1
#
_cell.length_a   1.000
_cell.length_b   1.000
_cell.length_c   1.000
_cell.angle_alpha   90.00
_cell.angle_beta   90.00
_cell.angle_gamma   90.00
#
_symmetry.space_group_name_H-M   'P 1'
#
loop_
_entity.id
_entity.type
_entity.pdbx_description
1 polymer ?
#
loop_
_entity_poly.entity_id
_entity_poly.type
_entity_poly.pdbx_seq_one_letter_code
_entity_poly.pdbx_strand_id
1 'polypeptide(L)' 'MLMDVVRQIKVTIPDLSQKIKEAREKDGRSVQVLATSAGISTAYWYQIEQEKRQWISEETLRGIEQALGLDLGVRFDD' A
#
# COMPACT_ATOMS: atom_id res chain seq x y z
N MET A 1 1.74 29.74 21.25
CA MET A 1 2.32 28.56 20.57
C MET A 1 1.29 27.46 20.70
N LEU A 2 0.78 26.94 19.60
CA LEU A 2 -0.16 25.81 19.61
C LEU A 2 0.63 24.55 19.27
N MET A 3 0.23 23.42 19.83
CA MET A 3 0.90 22.14 19.67
C MET A 3 -0.16 21.06 19.42
N ASP A 4 0.04 20.29 18.36
CA ASP A 4 -0.83 19.17 18.01
C ASP A 4 -0.36 17.89 18.69
N VAL A 5 -1.33 17.04 19.06
CA VAL A 5 -1.07 15.70 19.61
C VAL A 5 -1.59 14.67 18.61
N VAL A 6 -0.74 13.71 18.25
CA VAL A 6 -1.05 12.65 17.28
C VAL A 6 -1.02 11.27 17.93
N ARG A 7 -1.94 10.40 17.52
CA ARG A 7 -1.93 8.96 17.81
C ARG A 7 -1.62 8.20 16.52
N GLN A 8 -0.80 7.17 16.61
CA GLN A 8 -0.54 6.24 15.51
C GLN A 8 -1.17 4.88 15.83
N ILE A 9 -1.89 4.32 14.87
CA ILE A 9 -2.44 2.96 14.93
C ILE A 9 -1.67 2.11 13.92
N LYS A 10 -1.19 0.95 14.35
CA LYS A 10 -0.51 -0.02 13.48
C LYS A 10 -1.31 -1.30 13.46
N VAL A 11 -1.65 -1.76 12.26
CA VAL A 11 -2.30 -3.05 12.03
C VAL A 11 -1.35 -3.94 11.25
N THR A 12 -1.16 -5.17 11.72
CA THR A 12 -0.34 -6.17 11.03
C THR A 12 -1.24 -7.05 10.18
N ILE A 13 -1.02 -7.02 8.87
CA ILE A 13 -1.75 -7.84 7.91
C ILE A 13 -0.78 -8.90 7.38
N PRO A 14 -1.04 -10.20 7.64
CA PRO A 14 -0.24 -11.28 7.09
C PRO A 14 -0.23 -11.24 5.55
N ASP A 15 0.97 -11.43 4.99
CA ASP A 15 1.21 -11.60 3.56
C ASP A 15 0.71 -10.44 2.67
N LEU A 16 0.65 -9.22 3.22
CA LEU A 16 0.15 -8.04 2.49
C LEU A 16 0.97 -7.76 1.21
N SER A 17 2.30 -7.83 1.31
CA SER A 17 3.26 -7.72 0.20
C SER A 17 2.92 -8.70 -0.93
N GLN A 18 2.68 -9.96 -0.57
CA GLN A 18 2.36 -11.03 -1.50
C GLN A 18 0.98 -10.85 -2.14
N LYS A 19 -0.04 -10.45 -1.36
CA LYS A 19 -1.38 -10.15 -1.89
C LYS A 19 -1.36 -9.02 -2.93
N ILE A 20 -0.59 -7.95 -2.67
CA ILE A 20 -0.40 -6.84 -3.61
C ILE A 20 0.25 -7.35 -4.91
N LYS A 21 1.30 -8.17 -4.77
CA LYS A 21 2.02 -8.74 -5.92
C LYS A 21 1.12 -9.64 -6.76
N GLU A 22 0.35 -10.53 -6.14
CA GLU A 22 -0.57 -11.43 -6.86
C GLU A 22 -1.68 -10.67 -7.59
N ALA A 23 -2.22 -9.63 -6.97
CA ALA A 23 -3.20 -8.77 -7.62
C ALA A 23 -2.60 -8.03 -8.82
N ARG A 24 -1.39 -7.49 -8.67
CA ARG A 24 -0.65 -6.85 -9.77
C ARG A 24 -0.44 -7.81 -10.94
N GLU A 25 -0.04 -9.05 -10.66
CA GLU A 25 0.24 -10.06 -11.70
C GLU A 25 -1.01 -10.44 -12.49
N LYS A 26 -2.21 -10.32 -11.88
CA LYS A 26 -3.50 -10.55 -12.54
C LYS A 26 -4.01 -9.35 -13.33
N ASP A 27 -3.55 -8.15 -13.00
CA ASP A 27 -4.04 -6.90 -13.58
C ASP A 27 -3.59 -6.67 -15.04
N GLY A 28 -2.38 -7.10 -15.38
CA GLY A 28 -1.82 -7.01 -16.73
C GLY A 28 -1.23 -5.64 -17.11
N ARG A 29 -1.47 -4.56 -16.35
CA ARG A 29 -0.76 -3.29 -16.52
C ARG A 29 0.67 -3.37 -15.97
N SER A 30 1.55 -2.50 -16.46
CA SER A 30 2.93 -2.44 -15.97
C SER A 30 2.98 -1.87 -14.54
N VAL A 31 4.00 -2.27 -13.77
CA VAL A 31 4.25 -1.73 -12.41
C VAL A 31 4.34 -0.21 -12.43
N GLN A 32 4.92 0.38 -13.49
CA GLN A 32 5.03 1.83 -13.62
C GLN A 32 3.65 2.50 -13.69
N VAL A 33 2.72 1.96 -14.49
CA VAL A 33 1.35 2.51 -14.61
C VAL A 33 0.61 2.40 -13.28
N LEU A 34 0.73 1.26 -12.61
CA LEU A 34 0.06 1.02 -11.32
C LEU A 34 0.64 1.89 -10.21
N ALA A 35 1.97 2.02 -10.14
CA ALA A 35 2.64 2.87 -9.17
C ALA A 35 2.27 4.34 -9.34
N THR A 36 2.27 4.86 -10.58
CA THR A 36 1.81 6.22 -10.86
C THR A 36 0.34 6.41 -10.46
N SER A 37 -0.52 5.43 -10.73
CA SER A 37 -1.94 5.48 -10.33
C SER A 37 -2.13 5.45 -8.82
N ALA A 38 -1.25 4.75 -8.10
CA ALA A 38 -1.23 4.69 -6.64
C ALA A 38 -0.53 5.89 -5.96
N GLY A 39 -0.04 6.86 -6.73
CA GLY A 39 0.65 8.03 -6.19
C GLY A 39 2.06 7.75 -5.65
N ILE A 40 2.70 6.65 -6.06
CA ILE A 40 4.03 6.26 -5.61
C ILE A 40 5.01 6.02 -6.76
N SER A 41 6.31 5.98 -6.46
CA SER A 41 7.32 5.64 -7.47
C SER A 41 7.33 4.14 -7.76
N THR A 42 7.70 3.75 -8.98
CA THR A 42 7.90 2.35 -9.37
C THR A 42 8.88 1.63 -8.45
N ALA A 43 9.95 2.33 -8.03
CA ALA A 43 10.93 1.79 -7.09
C ALA A 43 10.31 1.52 -5.72
N TYR A 44 9.43 2.41 -5.24
CA TYR A 44 8.74 2.22 -3.97
C TYR A 44 7.78 1.02 -4.04
N TRP A 45 7.05 0.84 -5.15
CA TRP A 45 6.22 -0.34 -5.37
C TRP A 45 7.03 -1.64 -5.26
N TYR A 46 8.18 -1.74 -5.96
CA TYR A 46 9.03 -2.93 -5.87
C TYR A 46 9.59 -3.17 -4.46
N GLN A 47 9.87 -2.11 -3.68
CA GLN A 47 10.28 -2.28 -2.29
C GLN A 47 9.17 -2.89 -1.43
N ILE A 48 7.90 -2.57 -1.70
CA ILE A 48 6.75 -3.18 -1.02
C ILE A 48 6.66 -4.67 -1.37
N GLU A 49 6.72 -5.02 -2.65
CA GLU A 49 6.63 -6.43 -3.08
C GLU A 49 7.83 -7.29 -2.65
N GLN A 50 9.01 -6.68 -2.46
CA GLN A 50 10.22 -7.37 -2.00
C GLN A 50 10.38 -7.36 -0.48
N GLU A 51 9.35 -6.91 0.26
CA GLU A 51 9.36 -6.81 1.73
C GLU A 51 10.52 -5.98 2.30
N LYS A 52 11.04 -5.05 1.48
CA LYS A 52 12.07 -4.08 1.90
C LYS A 52 11.50 -2.96 2.77
N ARG A 53 10.19 -3.01 3.07
CA ARG A 53 9.46 -2.05 3.90
C ARG A 53 8.73 -2.81 4.99
N GLN A 54 8.94 -2.40 6.23
CA GLN A 54 8.24 -2.98 7.39
C GLN A 54 6.81 -2.45 7.56
N TRP A 55 6.48 -1.33 6.91
CA TRP A 55 5.17 -0.68 6.95
C TRP A 55 4.98 0.24 5.75
N ILE A 56 3.72 0.54 5.42
CA ILE A 56 3.29 1.57 4.47
C ILE A 56 2.23 2.45 5.15
N SER A 57 2.06 3.70 4.70
CA SER A 57 0.98 4.54 5.20
C SER A 57 -0.38 4.03 4.74
N GLU A 58 -1.45 4.40 5.45
CA GLU A 58 -2.82 4.14 4.98
C GLU A 58 -3.04 4.76 3.59
N GLU A 59 -2.57 5.98 3.37
CA GLU A 59 -2.63 6.63 2.05
C GLU A 59 -2.00 5.78 0.94
N THR A 60 -0.81 5.21 1.18
CA THR A 60 -0.15 4.33 0.21
C THR A 60 -0.98 3.07 -0.05
N LEU A 61 -1.53 2.48 1.02
CA LEU A 61 -2.40 1.31 0.90
C LEU A 61 -3.65 1.62 0.07
N ARG A 62 -4.36 2.71 0.37
CA ARG A 62 -5.57 3.13 -0.37
C ARG A 62 -5.26 3.46 -1.83
N GLY A 63 -4.10 4.08 -2.08
CA GLY A 63 -3.62 4.31 -3.44
C GLY A 63 -3.41 3.01 -4.23
N ILE A 64 -2.83 1.99 -3.59
CA ILE A 64 -2.64 0.66 -4.19
C ILE A 64 -3.98 -0.04 -4.44
N GLU A 65 -4.91 -0.01 -3.48
CA GLU A 65 -6.26 -0.55 -3.61
C GLU A 65 -7.01 0.09 -4.79
N GLN A 66 -6.99 1.41 -4.88
CA GLN A 66 -7.59 2.16 -5.98
C GLN A 66 -6.92 1.82 -7.32
N ALA A 67 -5.58 1.77 -7.35
CA ALA A 67 -4.83 1.45 -8.57
C ALA A 67 -5.16 0.04 -9.08
N LEU A 68 -5.31 -0.94 -8.19
CA LEU A 68 -5.62 -2.34 -8.50
C LEU A 68 -7.13 -2.62 -8.62
N GLY A 69 -7.98 -1.67 -8.23
CA GLY A 69 -9.43 -1.82 -8.27
C GLY A 69 -9.97 -2.90 -7.30
N LEU A 70 -9.36 -3.05 -6.12
CA LEU A 70 -9.75 -4.06 -5.13
C LEU A 70 -9.61 -3.54 -3.69
N ASP A 71 -10.25 -4.24 -2.75
CA ASP A 71 -10.14 -4.01 -1.31
C ASP A 71 -9.23 -5.10 -0.69
N LEU A 72 -8.16 -4.70 0.01
CA LEU A 72 -7.22 -5.60 0.70
C LEU A 72 -7.71 -5.99 2.11
N GLY A 73 -8.87 -5.48 2.52
CA GLY A 73 -9.55 -5.83 3.77
C GLY A 73 -8.91 -5.24 5.02
N VAL A 74 -8.09 -4.20 4.87
CA VAL A 74 -7.38 -3.57 5.99
C VAL A 74 -8.27 -2.52 6.65
N ARG A 75 -8.52 -2.73 7.95
CA ARG A 75 -9.26 -1.81 8.82
C ARG A 75 -8.35 -1.32 9.92
N PHE A 76 -8.41 -0.03 10.21
CA PHE A 76 -7.66 0.66 11.26
C PHE A 76 -8.52 0.99 12.48
N ASP A 77 -9.71 0.37 12.57
CA ASP A 77 -10.70 0.65 13.60
C ASP A 77 -10.09 0.47 15.00
N ASP A 78 -10.44 1.42 15.88
CA ASP A 78 -9.92 1.61 17.25
C ASP A 78 -10.16 0.43 18.21
#